data_AF-A0AA37WIR9-F1
#
_entry.id   AF-A0AA37WIR9-F1
#
_cell.length_a   1.000
_cell.length_b   1.000
_cell.length_c   1.000
_cell.angle_alpha   90.00
_cell.angle_beta   90.00
_cell.angle_gamma   90.00
#
_symmetry.space_group_name_H-M   'P 1'
#
loop_
_entity.id
_entity.type
_entity.pdbx_description
1 polymer ?
#
loop_
_entity_poly.entity_id
_entity_poly.type
_entity_poly.pdbx_seq_one_letter_code
_entity_poly.pdbx_strand_id
1 'polypeptide(L)'
;MGEFENESDILKTNISHGENAESTATMAPPTLQLQANNAPGNQAIENGISLSEAKRIIIDATDGWGTDESAIYDAIRRCSSRSGLKSDGAVLSALAGDMDGHELWKAYLLMEYGSESNYPSSISALWKATKGAGTNEDGVFAALDSMDLQTKKSFGLKYILQWELSGDDLQKALDLITTQDSIQGNTFGSEQSGEEELVITEDKLRALIGSQFTGAESNGLRTAMVTLYSKPGGTVLQEAISQIENIRGLSPGSGLSQYTKAMAKQTAGVDHYKKHKEESGHVYDHAVDNPSPALNTSEHPDFTGSNAQLRFGKILGDVFGIDAVFGSLISPTGGMAGPGNERVPLVEDGSAVATHGAVHDAAGYLYNCHGIGPGYDYLGREPGADTSNPLAGQTNMDWWIQEYDKRDLDVDLIERFLNSKAHIGAAFAKHYDQLTLDQKKEILGTLCGTMSLTLKLAGISNTDRVAKVRELMNASNSTDQRILADHYYNNDTFGSVLAASDLDHIMRPHATKAVYDAYIERMMRRYDHY
;
A
#
# COMPACT_ATOMS: atom_id res chain seq x y z
N MET A 1 -28.85 -44.19 -16.90
CA MET A 1 -28.85 -45.66 -16.76
C MET A 1 -29.11 -46.25 -18.13
N GLY A 2 -28.09 -46.90 -18.69
CA GLY A 2 -28.07 -47.42 -20.05
C GLY A 2 -26.69 -47.99 -20.32
N GLU A 3 -26.43 -49.15 -19.73
CA GLU A 3 -25.31 -50.04 -20.02
C GLU A 3 -25.51 -50.74 -21.37
N PHE A 4 -24.42 -51.13 -22.03
CA PHE A 4 -24.17 -52.39 -22.75
C PHE A 4 -22.83 -52.20 -23.51
N GLU A 5 -21.74 -52.73 -22.96
CA GLU A 5 -21.01 -53.95 -23.39
C GLU A 5 -20.08 -53.71 -24.61
N ASN A 6 -18.75 -53.76 -24.41
CA ASN A 6 -17.86 -54.93 -24.39
C ASN A 6 -17.50 -55.40 -25.81
N GLU A 7 -16.24 -55.27 -26.21
CA GLU A 7 -15.48 -56.37 -26.83
C GLU A 7 -13.99 -56.01 -26.96
N SER A 8 -13.18 -56.89 -26.38
CA SER A 8 -11.74 -57.01 -26.49
C SER A 8 -11.35 -57.75 -27.77
N ASP A 9 -10.14 -57.48 -28.27
CA ASP A 9 -9.05 -58.47 -28.44
C ASP A 9 -8.24 -58.47 -29.76
N ILE A 10 -6.92 -58.43 -29.56
CA ILE A 10 -5.83 -59.21 -30.21
C ILE A 10 -5.44 -58.89 -31.67
N LEU A 11 -4.18 -58.43 -31.87
CA LEU A 11 -3.12 -59.13 -32.64
C LEU A 11 -1.77 -58.37 -32.75
N LYS A 12 -0.77 -58.92 -32.04
CA LYS A 12 0.59 -59.31 -32.48
C LYS A 12 1.54 -58.31 -33.19
N THR A 13 2.59 -57.96 -32.43
CA THR A 13 4.05 -58.12 -32.72
C THR A 13 4.53 -58.30 -34.17
N ASN A 14 5.55 -57.53 -34.55
CA ASN A 14 6.63 -58.00 -35.42
C ASN A 14 8.00 -57.47 -34.98
N ILE A 15 8.92 -58.42 -34.83
CA ILE A 15 10.36 -58.29 -34.61
C ILE A 15 11.03 -58.32 -35.98
N SER A 16 12.05 -57.49 -36.21
CA SER A 16 13.08 -57.82 -37.21
C SER A 16 14.47 -57.33 -36.78
N HIS A 17 15.39 -58.29 -36.71
CA HIS A 17 16.84 -58.13 -36.64
C HIS A 17 17.42 -57.50 -37.92
N GLY A 18 18.59 -56.88 -37.80
CA GLY A 18 19.49 -56.54 -38.90
C GLY A 18 20.87 -56.13 -38.38
N GLU A 19 21.88 -56.92 -38.74
CA GLU A 19 23.24 -56.98 -38.20
C GLU A 19 24.23 -55.90 -38.69
N ASN A 20 25.22 -55.63 -37.83
CA ASN A 20 26.64 -55.35 -38.01
C ASN A 20 27.22 -54.88 -39.37
N ALA A 21 28.06 -53.82 -39.28
CA ALA A 21 29.31 -53.74 -40.04
C ALA A 21 30.38 -52.94 -39.24
N GLU A 22 31.54 -53.57 -39.04
CA GLU A 22 32.80 -53.00 -38.58
C GLU A 22 33.34 -51.95 -39.57
N SER A 23 34.19 -51.01 -39.11
CA SER A 23 35.56 -50.83 -39.63
C SER A 23 36.24 -49.50 -39.26
N THR A 24 37.50 -49.65 -38.87
CA THR A 24 38.66 -48.74 -38.95
C THR A 24 38.87 -47.62 -37.93
N ALA A 25 39.86 -47.88 -37.09
CA ALA A 25 40.62 -46.94 -36.29
C ALA A 25 41.65 -46.18 -37.12
N THR A 26 41.82 -44.89 -36.80
CA THR A 26 43.03 -44.10 -37.09
C THR A 26 43.43 -43.36 -35.81
N MET A 27 44.59 -43.72 -35.25
CA MET A 27 45.17 -43.06 -34.09
C MET A 27 45.80 -41.72 -34.48
N ALA A 28 45.47 -40.66 -33.74
CA ALA A 28 46.13 -39.36 -33.75
C ALA A 28 46.89 -39.15 -32.41
N PRO A 29 47.99 -38.38 -32.40
CA PRO A 29 48.93 -38.30 -31.28
C PRO A 29 48.39 -37.49 -30.08
N PRO A 30 48.95 -37.66 -28.87
CA PRO A 30 48.37 -37.14 -27.65
C PRO A 30 48.56 -35.63 -27.52
N THR A 31 47.44 -34.90 -27.53
CA THR A 31 47.37 -33.51 -27.10
C THR A 31 47.40 -33.47 -25.57
N LEU A 32 48.40 -32.78 -25.00
CA LEU A 32 48.46 -32.43 -23.58
C LEU A 32 47.20 -31.62 -23.20
N GLN A 33 46.23 -32.29 -22.58
CA GLN A 33 45.12 -31.62 -21.90
C GLN A 33 45.60 -31.18 -20.51
N LEU A 34 45.75 -29.86 -20.35
CA LEU A 34 45.71 -29.21 -19.04
C LEU A 34 44.38 -29.57 -18.38
N GLN A 35 44.43 -30.29 -17.25
CA GLN A 35 43.29 -30.51 -16.37
C GLN A 35 42.83 -29.16 -15.82
N ALA A 36 41.82 -28.57 -16.47
CA ALA A 36 41.00 -27.56 -15.84
C ALA A 36 40.20 -28.26 -14.74
N ASN A 37 40.35 -27.80 -13.50
CA ASN A 37 39.55 -28.23 -12.37
C ASN A 37 38.07 -28.03 -12.74
N ASN A 38 37.32 -29.13 -12.85
CA ASN A 38 35.88 -29.10 -13.00
C ASN A 38 35.28 -28.37 -11.79
N ALA A 39 34.72 -27.18 -12.04
CA ALA A 39 33.80 -26.54 -11.10
C ALA A 39 32.61 -27.51 -10.88
N PRO A 40 32.12 -27.66 -9.64
CA PRO A 40 31.01 -28.57 -9.36
C PRO A 40 29.76 -28.09 -10.10
N GLY A 41 29.41 -28.84 -11.14
CA GLY A 41 28.20 -28.62 -11.93
C GLY A 41 26.96 -29.07 -11.17
N ASN A 42 26.07 -28.11 -10.92
CA ASN A 42 24.61 -28.10 -11.11
C ASN A 42 23.79 -29.42 -11.07
N GLN A 43 24.18 -30.42 -10.29
CA GLN A 43 23.38 -31.60 -10.00
C GLN A 43 23.08 -31.67 -8.50
N ALA A 44 21.78 -31.71 -8.17
CA ALA A 44 21.15 -31.75 -6.84
C ALA A 44 20.84 -30.39 -6.17
N ILE A 45 19.82 -29.69 -6.69
CA ILE A 45 18.91 -28.89 -5.83
C ILE A 45 17.52 -29.51 -5.93
N GLU A 46 17.38 -30.80 -5.61
CA GLU A 46 16.07 -31.50 -5.60
C GLU A 46 15.30 -31.32 -4.29
N ASN A 47 15.90 -30.69 -3.27
CA ASN A 47 15.22 -30.37 -2.02
C ASN A 47 14.81 -28.89 -2.04
N GLY A 48 13.71 -28.61 -2.74
CA GLY A 48 13.01 -27.33 -2.60
C GLY A 48 12.65 -27.09 -1.14
N ILE A 49 12.73 -25.84 -0.68
CA ILE A 49 12.37 -25.46 0.68
C ILE A 49 10.91 -25.01 0.72
N SER A 50 10.29 -25.16 1.90
CA SER A 50 8.91 -24.71 2.12
C SER A 50 8.80 -23.18 2.08
N LEU A 51 7.60 -22.66 1.83
CA LEU A 51 7.34 -21.22 1.86
C LEU A 51 7.73 -20.59 3.20
N SER A 52 7.36 -21.21 4.32
CA SER A 52 7.70 -20.69 5.67
C SER A 52 9.19 -20.69 5.94
N GLU A 53 9.91 -21.71 5.48
CA GLU A 53 11.38 -21.77 5.60
C GLU A 53 12.06 -20.70 4.74
N ALA A 54 11.60 -20.50 3.50
CA ALA A 54 12.11 -19.43 2.63
C ALA A 54 11.88 -18.04 3.26
N LYS A 55 10.67 -17.77 3.78
CA LYS A 55 10.34 -16.50 4.47
C LYS A 55 11.29 -16.25 5.63
N ARG A 56 11.50 -17.24 6.49
CA ARG A 56 12.41 -17.14 7.63
C ARG A 56 13.84 -16.82 7.18
N ILE A 57 14.36 -17.52 6.18
CA ILE A 57 15.72 -17.27 5.67
C ILE A 57 15.85 -15.86 5.12
N ILE A 58 14.87 -15.37 4.37
CA ILE A 58 14.89 -14.01 3.82
C ILE A 58 14.90 -12.97 4.95
N ILE A 59 14.01 -13.10 5.94
CA ILE A 59 13.93 -12.19 7.08
C ILE A 59 15.22 -12.22 7.93
N ASP A 60 15.76 -13.41 8.20
CA ASP A 60 17.01 -13.57 8.95
C ASP A 60 18.20 -12.95 8.17
N ALA A 61 18.19 -13.01 6.83
CA ALA A 61 19.24 -12.45 5.97
C ALA A 61 19.17 -10.92 5.85
N THR A 62 18.03 -10.32 6.20
CA THR A 62 17.83 -8.87 6.32
C THR A 62 18.02 -8.36 7.75
N ASP A 63 18.08 -9.23 8.76
CA ASP A 63 18.24 -8.82 10.16
C ASP A 63 19.72 -8.51 10.49
N GLY A 64 20.00 -7.28 10.90
CA GLY A 64 21.31 -6.87 11.38
C GLY A 64 21.96 -5.74 10.56
N TRP A 65 23.30 -5.72 10.54
CA TRP A 65 24.05 -4.72 9.79
C TRP A 65 24.46 -5.31 8.44
N GLY A 66 23.89 -4.78 7.36
CA GLY A 66 24.05 -5.30 6.00
C GLY A 66 23.03 -6.38 5.66
N THR A 67 23.17 -6.96 4.47
CA THR A 67 22.21 -7.91 3.91
C THR A 67 22.98 -9.10 3.35
N ASP A 68 22.50 -10.32 3.57
CA ASP A 68 23.04 -11.51 2.88
C ASP A 68 22.23 -11.78 1.62
N GLU A 69 22.53 -11.05 0.55
CA GLU A 69 21.78 -11.14 -0.72
C GLU A 69 21.89 -12.54 -1.32
N SER A 70 23.01 -13.23 -1.10
CA SER A 70 23.20 -14.60 -1.58
C SER A 70 22.22 -15.57 -0.92
N ALA A 71 22.05 -15.48 0.40
CA ALA A 71 21.06 -16.29 1.12
C ALA A 71 19.63 -16.00 0.67
N ILE A 72 19.30 -14.72 0.44
CA ILE A 72 17.99 -14.29 -0.08
C ILE A 72 17.73 -14.93 -1.45
N TYR A 73 18.66 -14.78 -2.39
CA TYR A 73 18.49 -15.32 -3.73
C TYR A 73 18.37 -16.83 -3.75
N ASP A 74 19.17 -17.53 -2.96
CA ASP A 74 19.11 -18.98 -2.86
C ASP A 74 17.80 -19.46 -2.23
N ALA A 75 17.29 -18.75 -1.22
CA ALA A 75 15.98 -19.03 -0.64
C ALA A 75 14.85 -18.88 -1.67
N ILE A 76 14.85 -17.79 -2.45
CA ILE A 76 13.83 -17.56 -3.49
C ILE A 76 13.90 -18.63 -4.58
N ARG A 77 15.11 -18.96 -5.08
CA ARG A 77 15.30 -20.00 -6.11
C ARG A 77 14.81 -21.37 -5.65
N ARG A 78 15.01 -21.70 -4.37
CA ARG A 78 14.66 -23.01 -3.78
C ARG A 78 13.23 -23.08 -3.27
N CYS A 79 12.54 -21.96 -3.10
CA CYS A 79 11.18 -21.94 -2.57
C CYS A 79 10.20 -22.64 -3.52
N SER A 80 9.44 -23.60 -2.99
CA SER A 80 8.42 -24.31 -3.76
C SER A 80 7.20 -23.45 -4.13
N SER A 81 7.00 -22.32 -3.46
CA SER A 81 5.88 -21.39 -3.69
C SER A 81 6.37 -19.95 -3.79
N ARG A 82 6.96 -19.59 -4.93
CA ARG A 82 7.44 -18.21 -5.16
C ARG A 82 6.33 -17.18 -5.25
N SER A 83 5.15 -17.56 -5.78
CA SER A 83 3.97 -16.70 -5.75
C SER A 83 3.56 -16.36 -4.31
N GLY A 84 3.71 -17.30 -3.37
CA GLY A 84 3.47 -17.07 -1.96
C GLY A 84 4.51 -16.15 -1.28
N LEU A 85 5.72 -16.04 -1.82
CA LEU A 85 6.70 -15.02 -1.40
C LEU A 85 6.33 -13.65 -1.99
N LYS A 86 5.95 -13.63 -3.27
CA LYS A 86 5.53 -12.41 -3.99
C LYS A 86 4.31 -11.74 -3.35
N SER A 87 3.41 -12.50 -2.73
CA SER A 87 2.24 -11.96 -2.02
C SER A 87 2.46 -11.75 -0.52
N ASP A 88 3.66 -12.00 0.01
CA ASP A 88 3.93 -11.88 1.44
C ASP A 88 4.47 -10.49 1.78
N GLY A 89 3.65 -9.69 2.45
CA GLY A 89 4.01 -8.31 2.81
C GLY A 89 5.24 -8.20 3.72
N ALA A 90 5.52 -9.18 4.58
CA ALA A 90 6.69 -9.15 5.45
C ALA A 90 7.98 -9.38 4.65
N VAL A 91 7.97 -10.34 3.72
CA VAL A 91 9.07 -10.57 2.77
C VAL A 91 9.30 -9.35 1.89
N LEU A 92 8.24 -8.81 1.27
CA LEU A 92 8.38 -7.64 0.41
C LEU A 92 8.92 -6.42 1.17
N SER A 93 8.45 -6.19 2.39
CA SER A 93 8.91 -5.11 3.26
C SER A 93 10.37 -5.29 3.66
N ALA A 94 10.78 -6.50 4.05
CA ALA A 94 12.17 -6.82 4.37
C ALA A 94 13.11 -6.58 3.16
N LEU A 95 12.73 -7.09 1.98
CA LEU A 95 13.52 -6.87 0.76
C LEU A 95 13.64 -5.38 0.41
N ALA A 96 12.53 -4.63 0.46
CA ALA A 96 12.54 -3.21 0.13
C ALA A 96 13.25 -2.33 1.18
N GLY A 97 13.34 -2.80 2.43
CA GLY A 97 14.05 -2.10 3.51
C GLY A 97 15.57 -2.23 3.43
N ASP A 98 16.06 -3.38 2.97
CA ASP A 98 17.49 -3.72 3.01
C ASP A 98 18.16 -3.85 1.64
N MET A 99 17.39 -3.94 0.55
CA MET A 99 17.91 -4.02 -0.81
C MET A 99 17.44 -2.84 -1.66
N ASP A 100 18.28 -2.37 -2.58
CA ASP A 100 17.96 -1.30 -3.52
C ASP A 100 18.34 -1.67 -4.97
N GLY A 101 17.93 -0.81 -5.91
CA GLY A 101 18.33 -0.85 -7.32
C GLY A 101 18.22 -2.25 -7.95
N HIS A 102 19.34 -2.71 -8.53
CA HIS A 102 19.41 -4.02 -9.20
C HIS A 102 19.24 -5.21 -8.28
N GLU A 103 19.68 -5.12 -7.02
CA GLU A 103 19.62 -6.26 -6.10
C GLU A 103 18.15 -6.54 -5.71
N LEU A 104 17.40 -5.48 -5.38
CA LEU A 104 15.96 -5.60 -5.14
C LEU A 104 15.21 -6.09 -6.39
N TRP A 105 15.50 -5.50 -7.56
CA TRP A 105 14.87 -5.93 -8.80
C TRP A 105 15.17 -7.40 -9.13
N LYS A 106 16.39 -7.88 -8.86
CA LYS A 106 16.75 -9.29 -9.02
C LYS A 106 15.90 -10.19 -8.14
N ALA A 107 15.70 -9.85 -6.87
CA ALA A 107 14.84 -10.62 -5.98
C ALA A 107 13.42 -10.75 -6.55
N TYR A 108 12.88 -9.67 -7.12
CA TYR A 108 11.57 -9.67 -7.77
C TYR A 108 11.53 -10.54 -9.03
N LEU A 109 12.54 -10.45 -9.89
CA LEU A 109 12.66 -11.31 -11.07
C LEU A 109 12.80 -12.80 -10.70
N LEU A 110 13.53 -13.10 -9.63
CA LEU A 110 13.66 -14.47 -9.12
C LEU A 110 12.31 -15.00 -8.60
N MET A 111 11.51 -14.18 -7.92
CA MET A 111 10.17 -14.58 -7.48
C MET A 111 9.24 -14.84 -8.68
N GLU A 112 9.31 -13.99 -9.70
CA GLU A 112 8.47 -14.10 -10.90
C GLU A 112 8.86 -15.31 -11.77
N TYR A 113 10.11 -15.37 -12.20
CA TYR A 113 10.57 -16.30 -13.25
C TYR A 113 11.38 -17.49 -12.70
N GLY A 114 11.82 -17.43 -11.45
CA GLY A 114 12.75 -18.41 -10.88
C GLY A 114 14.19 -18.10 -11.21
N SER A 115 14.99 -19.13 -11.50
CA SER A 115 16.39 -18.93 -11.86
C SER A 115 16.55 -18.02 -13.07
N GLU A 116 17.68 -17.31 -13.14
CA GLU A 116 18.02 -16.36 -14.20
C GLU A 116 17.95 -16.97 -15.61
N SER A 117 18.16 -18.29 -15.73
CA SER A 117 18.00 -19.05 -16.98
C SER A 117 16.59 -19.01 -17.56
N ASN A 118 15.58 -18.69 -16.74
CA ASN A 118 14.18 -18.67 -17.11
C ASN A 118 13.67 -17.25 -17.42
N TYR A 119 14.53 -16.24 -17.28
CA TYR A 119 14.15 -14.87 -17.57
C TYR A 119 13.78 -14.74 -19.05
N PRO A 120 12.70 -14.01 -19.38
CA PRO A 120 12.44 -13.62 -20.75
C PRO A 120 13.67 -12.99 -21.38
N SER A 121 13.89 -13.24 -22.68
CA SER A 121 15.07 -12.70 -23.38
C SER A 121 15.12 -11.16 -23.32
N SER A 122 13.96 -10.51 -23.36
CA SER A 122 13.80 -9.06 -23.19
C SER A 122 14.19 -8.58 -21.78
N ILE A 123 13.85 -9.32 -20.72
CA ILE A 123 14.29 -9.03 -19.35
C ILE A 123 15.81 -9.20 -19.22
N SER A 124 16.36 -10.28 -19.79
CA SER A 124 17.82 -10.48 -19.80
C SER A 124 18.56 -9.39 -20.57
N ALA A 125 17.99 -8.92 -21.68
CA ALA A 125 18.51 -7.80 -22.46
C ALA A 125 18.45 -6.49 -21.66
N LEU A 126 17.32 -6.20 -21.00
CA LEU A 126 17.16 -5.03 -20.14
C LEU A 126 18.16 -5.06 -18.98
N TRP A 127 18.26 -6.19 -18.28
CA TRP A 127 19.21 -6.39 -17.19
C TRP A 127 20.65 -6.12 -17.63
N LYS A 128 21.04 -6.57 -18.83
CA LYS A 128 22.36 -6.28 -19.39
C LYS A 128 22.54 -4.81 -19.77
N ALA A 129 21.46 -4.15 -20.21
CA ALA A 129 21.50 -2.74 -20.59
C ALA A 129 21.60 -1.79 -19.39
N THR A 130 21.05 -2.19 -18.24
CA THR A 130 21.07 -1.39 -17.00
C THR A 130 22.19 -1.77 -16.04
N LYS A 131 22.67 -3.02 -16.06
CA LYS A 131 23.71 -3.45 -15.11
C LYS A 131 25.10 -3.03 -15.55
N GLY A 132 25.77 -2.23 -14.72
CA GLY A 132 27.19 -1.93 -14.84
C GLY A 132 27.50 -0.46 -14.59
N ALA A 133 28.66 -0.02 -15.08
CA ALA A 133 28.99 1.40 -15.06
C ALA A 133 28.29 2.10 -16.23
N GLY A 134 27.19 2.78 -15.92
CA GLY A 134 26.35 3.49 -16.88
C GLY A 134 25.24 2.62 -17.47
N THR A 135 24.23 3.30 -18.01
CA THR A 135 23.05 2.70 -18.63
C THR A 135 23.22 2.76 -20.15
N ASN A 136 22.86 1.69 -20.85
CA ASN A 136 22.79 1.68 -22.31
C ASN A 136 21.34 1.97 -22.71
N GLU A 137 21.00 3.24 -22.89
CA GLU A 137 19.62 3.70 -23.12
C GLU A 137 19.02 3.08 -24.38
N ASP A 138 19.79 2.98 -25.47
CA ASP A 138 19.36 2.30 -26.70
C ASP A 138 19.02 0.82 -26.44
N GLY A 139 19.82 0.15 -25.61
CA GLY A 139 19.58 -1.21 -25.17
C GLY A 139 18.31 -1.34 -24.31
N VAL A 140 18.07 -0.36 -23.42
CA VAL A 140 16.85 -0.30 -22.61
C VAL A 140 15.62 -0.18 -23.49
N PHE A 141 15.59 0.80 -24.41
CA PHE A 141 14.43 1.02 -25.27
C PHE A 141 14.16 -0.17 -26.21
N ALA A 142 15.21 -0.77 -26.79
CA ALA A 142 15.06 -1.97 -27.61
C ALA A 142 14.51 -3.16 -26.80
N ALA A 143 14.96 -3.33 -25.56
CA ALA A 143 14.45 -4.37 -24.69
C ALA A 143 12.96 -4.14 -24.37
N LEU A 144 12.58 -2.93 -23.96
CA LEU A 144 11.19 -2.56 -23.66
C LEU A 144 10.26 -2.70 -24.87
N ASP A 145 10.70 -2.34 -26.06
CA ASP A 145 9.91 -2.48 -27.29
C ASP A 145 9.60 -3.96 -27.61
N SER A 146 10.57 -4.85 -27.34
CA SER A 146 10.41 -6.29 -27.52
C SER A 146 9.65 -7.02 -26.40
N MET A 147 9.36 -6.35 -25.28
CA MET A 147 8.62 -6.96 -24.18
C MET A 147 7.14 -7.10 -24.54
N ASP A 148 6.56 -8.25 -24.22
CA ASP A 148 5.11 -8.43 -24.21
C ASP A 148 4.47 -7.65 -23.05
N LEU A 149 3.16 -7.43 -23.15
CA LEU A 149 2.40 -6.63 -22.18
C LEU A 149 2.41 -7.21 -20.76
N GLN A 150 2.41 -8.54 -20.62
CA GLN A 150 2.46 -9.19 -19.31
C GLN A 150 3.83 -8.96 -18.66
N THR A 151 4.91 -9.04 -19.43
CA THR A 151 6.27 -8.73 -18.98
C THR A 151 6.44 -7.25 -18.65
N LYS A 152 5.78 -6.33 -19.37
CA LYS A 152 5.77 -4.90 -19.02
C LYS A 152 5.08 -4.60 -17.69
N LYS A 153 4.11 -5.43 -17.31
CA LYS A 153 3.45 -5.41 -16.00
C LYS A 153 4.23 -6.18 -14.93
N SER A 154 5.39 -6.75 -15.28
CA SER A 154 6.17 -7.54 -14.33
C SER A 154 6.63 -6.68 -13.17
N PHE A 155 6.79 -7.37 -12.05
CA PHE A 155 7.03 -6.76 -10.78
C PHE A 155 8.42 -6.09 -10.74
N GLY A 156 8.49 -4.81 -10.35
CA GLY A 156 9.73 -4.04 -10.23
C GLY A 156 10.28 -3.39 -11.51
N LEU A 157 9.66 -3.58 -12.69
CA LEU A 157 10.15 -2.99 -13.93
C LEU A 157 10.17 -1.46 -13.90
N LYS A 158 9.06 -0.84 -13.46
CA LYS A 158 8.99 0.63 -13.33
C LYS A 158 10.06 1.17 -12.38
N TYR A 159 10.28 0.48 -11.26
CA TYR A 159 11.25 0.85 -10.24
C TYR A 159 12.67 0.90 -10.82
N ILE A 160 13.12 -0.15 -11.53
CA ILE A 160 14.47 -0.14 -12.09
C ILE A 160 14.63 0.93 -13.18
N LEU A 161 13.59 1.19 -13.98
CA LEU A 161 13.67 2.26 -14.99
C LEU A 161 13.82 3.64 -14.35
N GLN A 162 13.11 3.91 -13.26
CA GLN A 162 13.24 5.15 -12.49
C GLN A 162 14.61 5.30 -11.82
N TRP A 163 15.26 4.19 -11.50
CA TRP A 163 16.61 4.19 -10.93
C TRP A 163 17.68 4.47 -11.98
N GLU A 164 17.51 3.91 -13.18
CA GLU A 164 18.53 3.90 -14.23
C GLU A 164 18.42 5.07 -15.21
N LEU A 165 17.22 5.59 -15.40
CA LEU A 165 16.95 6.65 -16.37
C LEU A 165 16.49 7.92 -15.65
N SER A 166 16.65 9.05 -16.32
CA SER A 166 16.16 10.33 -15.85
C SER A 166 15.66 11.20 -17.01
N GLY A 167 14.92 12.27 -16.70
CA GLY A 167 14.44 13.22 -17.70
C GLY A 167 13.65 12.58 -18.84
N ASP A 168 13.98 12.99 -20.07
CA ASP A 168 13.28 12.56 -21.28
C ASP A 168 13.39 11.05 -21.53
N ASP A 169 14.51 10.43 -21.15
CA ASP A 169 14.72 8.98 -21.34
C ASP A 169 13.83 8.16 -20.40
N LEU A 170 13.70 8.58 -19.14
CA LEU A 170 12.77 7.95 -18.21
C LEU A 170 11.34 8.08 -18.72
N GLN A 171 10.92 9.28 -19.14
CA GLN A 171 9.56 9.49 -19.63
C GLN A 171 9.28 8.60 -20.84
N LYS A 172 10.20 8.53 -21.80
CA LYS A 172 10.10 7.66 -22.97
C LYS A 172 10.00 6.18 -22.58
N ALA A 173 10.76 5.72 -21.59
CA ALA A 173 10.67 4.35 -21.10
C ALA A 173 9.31 4.06 -20.43
N LEU A 174 8.80 5.01 -19.63
CA LEU A 174 7.48 4.91 -19.01
C LEU A 174 6.37 4.86 -20.06
N ASP A 175 6.45 5.68 -21.12
CA ASP A 175 5.51 5.66 -22.22
C ASP A 175 5.50 4.28 -22.92
N LEU A 176 6.66 3.65 -23.13
CA LEU A 176 6.73 2.32 -23.75
C LEU A 176 6.08 1.20 -22.92
N ILE A 177 6.02 1.36 -21.59
CA ILE A 177 5.37 0.38 -20.71
C ILE A 177 3.88 0.70 -20.46
N THR A 178 3.44 1.95 -20.57
CA THR A 178 2.02 2.36 -20.39
C THR A 178 1.21 2.34 -21.69
N THR A 179 1.80 2.73 -22.82
CA THR A 179 1.08 2.97 -24.09
C THR A 179 0.45 1.70 -24.69
N GLN A 180 0.86 0.50 -24.27
CA GLN A 180 0.25 -0.73 -24.81
C GLN A 180 -1.02 -1.18 -24.09
N ASP A 181 -1.30 -0.69 -22.87
CA ASP A 181 -2.54 -1.01 -22.17
C ASP A 181 -3.76 -0.31 -22.78
N SER A 182 -3.57 0.89 -23.34
CA SER A 182 -4.64 1.71 -23.91
C SER A 182 -5.16 1.19 -25.26
N ILE A 183 -4.42 0.31 -25.94
CA ILE A 183 -4.78 -0.17 -27.29
C ILE A 183 -5.63 -1.46 -27.25
N GLN A 184 -5.63 -2.22 -26.15
CA GLN A 184 -6.32 -3.53 -26.09
C GLN A 184 -7.33 -3.70 -24.93
N GLY A 185 -7.47 -2.72 -24.03
CA GLY A 185 -8.15 -2.91 -22.75
C GLY A 185 -9.62 -2.51 -22.59
N ASN A 186 -10.28 -1.84 -23.54
CA ASN A 186 -11.66 -1.37 -23.34
C ASN A 186 -12.62 -1.86 -24.44
N THR A 187 -13.00 -3.14 -24.34
CA THR A 187 -14.16 -3.70 -25.03
C THR A 187 -15.23 -4.16 -24.01
N PHE A 188 -15.47 -3.34 -22.99
CA PHE A 188 -16.67 -3.45 -22.16
C PHE A 188 -17.61 -2.29 -22.52
N GLY A 189 -18.69 -2.60 -23.25
CA GLY A 189 -19.82 -1.70 -23.45
C GLY A 189 -19.50 -0.40 -24.20
N SER A 190 -19.18 -0.51 -25.49
CA SER A 190 -19.08 0.62 -26.39
C SER A 190 -20.43 1.35 -26.55
N GLU A 191 -20.64 2.41 -25.78
CA GLU A 191 -21.31 3.63 -26.23
C GLU A 191 -20.45 4.84 -25.84
N GLN A 192 -19.65 5.28 -26.82
CA GLN A 192 -19.28 6.66 -27.16
C GLN A 192 -19.39 7.69 -26.01
N SER A 193 -18.35 8.43 -25.62
CA SER A 193 -17.44 9.19 -26.47
C SER A 193 -16.42 9.93 -25.59
N GLY A 194 -15.14 9.85 -25.94
CA GLY A 194 -14.11 10.75 -25.42
C GLY A 194 -13.60 10.47 -24.00
N GLU A 195 -13.35 9.20 -23.64
CA GLU A 195 -12.53 8.89 -22.46
C GLU A 195 -11.10 9.37 -22.71
N GLU A 196 -10.87 10.67 -22.53
CA GLU A 196 -9.54 11.23 -22.29
C GLU A 196 -8.91 10.43 -21.17
N GLU A 197 -7.72 9.90 -21.47
CA GLU A 197 -6.82 9.17 -20.60
C GLU A 197 -6.89 9.68 -19.16
N LEU A 198 -7.71 8.96 -18.38
CA LEU A 198 -8.18 9.38 -17.07
C LEU A 198 -7.19 8.99 -15.98
N VAL A 199 -5.92 9.22 -16.30
CA VAL A 199 -4.79 8.91 -15.45
C VAL A 199 -4.62 10.07 -14.48
N ILE A 200 -4.54 9.74 -13.20
CA ILE A 200 -4.01 10.62 -12.16
C ILE A 200 -2.54 10.87 -12.54
N THR A 201 -2.27 11.94 -13.29
CA THR A 201 -0.92 12.30 -13.72
C THR A 201 -0.27 13.23 -12.71
N GLU A 202 1.07 13.23 -12.65
CA GLU A 202 1.81 14.15 -11.77
C GLU A 202 1.43 15.61 -12.00
N ASP A 203 1.18 16.04 -13.25
CA ASP A 203 0.76 17.41 -13.55
C ASP A 203 -0.61 17.75 -12.97
N LYS A 204 -1.59 16.84 -13.07
CA LYS A 204 -2.90 17.00 -12.45
C LYS A 204 -2.77 17.06 -10.93
N LEU A 205 -1.90 16.22 -10.34
CA LEU A 205 -1.61 16.23 -8.91
C LEU A 205 -0.96 17.56 -8.47
N ARG A 206 0.03 18.06 -9.22
CA ARG A 206 0.65 19.37 -8.98
C ARG A 206 -0.34 20.52 -9.05
N ALA A 207 -1.38 20.40 -9.87
CA ALA A 207 -2.45 21.40 -9.96
C ALA A 207 -3.38 21.42 -8.74
N LEU A 208 -3.40 20.34 -7.93
CA LEU A 208 -4.17 20.30 -6.68
C LEU A 208 -3.51 21.10 -5.55
N ILE A 209 -2.19 21.28 -5.59
CA ILE A 209 -1.44 22.01 -4.57
C ILE A 209 -1.88 23.49 -4.56
N GLY A 210 -2.41 23.93 -3.42
CA GLY A 210 -2.95 25.28 -3.27
C GLY A 210 -4.26 25.53 -4.00
N SER A 211 -4.88 24.51 -4.62
CA SER A 211 -6.18 24.65 -5.26
C SER A 211 -7.24 25.15 -4.27
N GLN A 212 -8.05 26.10 -4.76
CA GLN A 212 -9.19 26.68 -4.05
C GLN A 212 -10.45 26.47 -4.89
N PHE A 213 -11.54 26.10 -4.23
CA PHE A 213 -12.80 25.84 -4.91
C PHE A 213 -13.80 26.95 -4.58
N THR A 214 -14.49 27.48 -5.59
CA THR A 214 -15.56 28.48 -5.40
C THR A 214 -16.57 28.04 -4.33
N GLY A 215 -16.70 28.82 -3.26
CA GLY A 215 -17.62 28.53 -2.17
C GLY A 215 -17.14 27.50 -1.14
N ALA A 216 -15.91 26.98 -1.27
CA ALA A 216 -15.28 26.17 -0.24
C ALA A 216 -15.32 26.90 1.11
N GLU A 217 -15.48 26.15 2.20
CA GLU A 217 -15.62 26.66 3.57
C GLU A 217 -16.82 27.58 3.82
N SER A 218 -17.66 27.85 2.82
CA SER A 218 -18.82 28.72 3.01
C SER A 218 -19.94 27.97 3.74
N ASN A 219 -20.54 28.62 4.74
CA ASN A 219 -21.68 28.06 5.47
C ASN A 219 -22.85 27.71 4.53
N GLY A 220 -23.02 28.48 3.45
CA GLY A 220 -24.03 28.23 2.42
C GLY A 220 -23.80 26.91 1.69
N LEU A 221 -22.58 26.66 1.20
CA LEU A 221 -22.26 25.42 0.50
C LEU A 221 -22.40 24.22 1.43
N ARG A 222 -21.84 24.35 2.64
CA ARG A 222 -21.91 23.32 3.69
C ARG A 222 -23.34 22.91 4.00
N THR A 223 -24.21 23.89 4.26
CA THR A 223 -25.64 23.63 4.57
C THR A 223 -26.34 22.89 3.44
N ALA A 224 -26.08 23.28 2.19
CA ALA A 224 -26.68 22.63 1.03
C ALA A 224 -26.16 21.19 0.86
N MET A 225 -24.85 20.96 1.00
CA MET A 225 -24.25 19.63 0.91
C MET A 225 -24.71 18.69 2.04
N VAL A 226 -24.74 19.16 3.30
CA VAL A 226 -25.30 18.39 4.43
C VAL A 226 -26.76 18.02 4.17
N THR A 227 -27.53 18.95 3.61
CA THR A 227 -28.92 18.68 3.19
C THR A 227 -28.95 17.52 2.19
N LEU A 228 -28.09 17.52 1.17
CA LEU A 228 -28.02 16.46 0.16
C LEU A 228 -27.57 15.09 0.72
N TYR A 229 -26.77 15.02 1.79
CA TYR A 229 -26.44 13.74 2.42
C TYR A 229 -27.67 12.98 2.94
N SER A 230 -28.73 13.69 3.32
CA SER A 230 -30.00 13.07 3.74
C SER A 230 -30.83 12.50 2.57
N LYS A 231 -30.37 12.68 1.33
CA LYS A 231 -31.07 12.30 0.09
C LYS A 231 -32.51 12.84 0.05
N PRO A 232 -32.70 14.16 0.20
CA PRO A 232 -34.04 14.77 0.26
C PRO A 232 -34.75 14.65 -1.08
N GLY A 233 -36.08 14.74 -1.06
CA GLY A 233 -36.92 14.86 -2.26
C GLY A 233 -37.60 16.22 -2.36
N GLY A 234 -38.34 16.44 -3.46
CA GLY A 234 -39.23 17.58 -3.63
C GLY A 234 -38.53 18.95 -3.61
N THR A 235 -39.15 19.92 -2.95
CA THR A 235 -38.66 21.31 -2.91
C THR A 235 -37.34 21.44 -2.16
N VAL A 236 -37.12 20.66 -1.09
CA VAL A 236 -35.88 20.69 -0.30
C VAL A 236 -34.66 20.33 -1.16
N LEU A 237 -34.79 19.30 -2.01
CA LEU A 237 -33.76 18.93 -2.98
C LEU A 237 -33.49 20.08 -3.96
N GLN A 238 -34.56 20.65 -4.54
CA GLN A 238 -34.44 21.73 -5.52
C GLN A 238 -33.77 22.98 -4.93
N GLU A 239 -34.11 23.35 -3.70
CA GLU A 239 -33.51 24.48 -2.98
C GLU A 239 -32.01 24.26 -2.73
N ALA A 240 -31.63 23.08 -2.20
CA ALA A 240 -30.23 22.74 -1.97
C ALA A 240 -29.41 22.73 -3.28
N ILE A 241 -29.95 22.16 -4.35
CA ILE A 241 -29.31 22.15 -5.68
C ILE A 241 -29.18 23.57 -6.22
N SER A 242 -30.24 24.38 -6.17
CA SER A 242 -30.20 25.77 -6.66
C SER A 242 -29.18 26.60 -5.88
N GLN A 243 -29.05 26.37 -4.57
CA GLN A 243 -28.05 27.02 -3.74
C GLN A 243 -26.62 26.63 -4.17
N ILE A 244 -26.36 25.34 -4.44
CA ILE A 244 -25.06 24.89 -4.96
C ILE A 244 -24.80 25.51 -6.33
N GLU A 245 -25.76 25.50 -7.25
CA GLU A 245 -25.61 26.09 -8.58
C GLU A 245 -25.21 27.57 -8.50
N ASN A 246 -25.89 28.34 -7.65
CA ASN A 246 -25.58 29.74 -7.43
C ASN A 246 -24.18 29.96 -6.83
N ILE A 247 -23.79 29.16 -5.83
CA ILE A 247 -22.47 29.27 -5.18
C ILE A 247 -21.35 28.87 -6.13
N ARG A 248 -21.55 27.80 -6.90
CA ARG A 248 -20.55 27.21 -7.79
C ARG A 248 -20.50 27.88 -9.17
N GLY A 249 -21.47 28.74 -9.50
CA GLY A 249 -21.59 29.35 -10.81
C GLY A 249 -21.99 28.36 -11.90
N LEU A 250 -22.74 27.31 -11.54
CA LEU A 250 -23.24 26.32 -12.49
C LEU A 250 -24.46 26.87 -13.24
N SER A 251 -24.71 26.35 -14.43
CA SER A 251 -25.91 26.71 -15.19
C SER A 251 -27.16 26.23 -14.43
N PRO A 252 -28.24 27.04 -14.35
CA PRO A 252 -29.48 26.65 -13.69
C PRO A 252 -30.02 25.30 -14.20
N GLY A 253 -30.33 24.40 -13.28
CA GLY A 253 -30.83 23.05 -13.55
C GLY A 253 -29.76 21.98 -13.86
N SER A 254 -28.49 22.38 -14.08
CA SER A 254 -27.42 21.41 -14.35
C SER A 254 -27.00 20.62 -13.10
N GLY A 255 -27.14 21.21 -11.91
CA GLY A 255 -26.79 20.59 -10.63
C GLY A 255 -27.67 19.38 -10.31
N LEU A 256 -28.95 19.38 -10.69
CA LEU A 256 -29.82 18.22 -10.47
C LEU A 256 -29.36 17.00 -11.30
N SER A 257 -28.94 17.24 -12.54
CA SER A 257 -28.40 16.20 -13.41
C SER A 257 -27.10 15.62 -12.83
N GLN A 258 -26.20 16.48 -12.35
CA GLN A 258 -24.94 16.08 -11.76
C GLN A 258 -25.13 15.34 -10.42
N TYR A 259 -26.05 15.80 -9.56
CA TYR A 259 -26.42 15.10 -8.33
C TYR A 259 -26.98 13.70 -8.62
N THR A 260 -27.89 13.58 -9.59
CA THR A 260 -28.44 12.29 -10.00
C THR A 260 -27.34 11.35 -10.47
N LYS A 261 -26.40 11.86 -11.27
CA LYS A 261 -25.24 11.10 -11.75
C LYS A 261 -24.32 10.67 -10.60
N ALA A 262 -24.03 11.56 -9.65
CA ALA A 262 -23.24 11.24 -8.46
C ALA A 262 -23.87 10.13 -7.61
N MET A 263 -25.18 10.20 -7.35
CA MET A 263 -25.89 9.16 -6.60
C MET A 263 -25.88 7.82 -7.34
N ALA A 264 -26.05 7.82 -8.66
CA ALA A 264 -25.93 6.60 -9.46
C ALA A 264 -24.51 6.00 -9.39
N LYS A 265 -23.46 6.83 -9.42
CA LYS A 265 -22.08 6.38 -9.26
C LYS A 265 -21.80 5.84 -7.86
N GLN A 266 -22.28 6.50 -6.81
CA GLN A 266 -22.18 5.99 -5.44
C GLN A 266 -22.82 4.61 -5.30
N THR A 267 -24.06 4.43 -5.79
CA THR A 267 -24.76 3.14 -5.74
C THR A 267 -23.98 2.06 -6.50
N ALA A 268 -23.61 2.33 -7.76
CA ALA A 268 -22.85 1.38 -8.56
C ALA A 268 -21.50 1.01 -7.92
N GLY A 269 -20.83 1.99 -7.30
CA GLY A 269 -19.55 1.79 -6.62
C GLY A 269 -19.66 0.88 -5.41
N VAL A 270 -20.66 1.12 -4.56
CA VAL A 270 -20.93 0.28 -3.39
C VAL A 270 -21.32 -1.15 -3.80
N ASP A 271 -22.13 -1.30 -4.84
CA ASP A 271 -22.55 -2.62 -5.33
C ASP A 271 -21.36 -3.41 -5.91
N HIS A 272 -20.51 -2.75 -6.71
CA HIS A 272 -19.28 -3.34 -7.23
C HIS A 272 -18.34 -3.77 -6.11
N TYR A 273 -18.09 -2.90 -5.13
CA TYR A 273 -17.22 -3.19 -4.00
C TYR A 273 -17.71 -4.41 -3.21
N LYS A 274 -19.01 -4.50 -2.91
CA LYS A 274 -19.59 -5.67 -2.22
C LYS A 274 -19.38 -6.95 -3.00
N LYS A 275 -19.69 -6.92 -4.31
CA LYS A 275 -19.48 -8.07 -5.19
C LYS A 275 -18.01 -8.50 -5.22
N HIS A 276 -17.09 -7.54 -5.35
CA HIS A 276 -15.65 -7.82 -5.36
C HIS A 276 -15.15 -8.40 -4.03
N LYS A 277 -15.64 -7.89 -2.89
CA LYS A 277 -15.36 -8.44 -1.55
C LYS A 277 -15.85 -9.89 -1.42
N GLU A 278 -17.03 -10.20 -1.97
CA GLU A 278 -17.59 -11.57 -1.99
C GLU A 278 -16.79 -12.53 -2.89
N GLU A 279 -16.36 -12.06 -4.06
CA GLU A 279 -15.63 -12.88 -5.05
C GLU A 279 -14.17 -13.14 -4.68
N SER A 280 -13.47 -12.15 -4.11
CA SER A 280 -12.04 -12.25 -3.77
C SER A 280 -11.78 -13.06 -2.50
N GLY A 281 -12.78 -13.18 -1.62
CA GLY A 281 -12.60 -13.75 -0.28
C GLY A 281 -11.59 -12.97 0.59
N HIS A 282 -11.08 -11.83 0.10
CA HIS A 282 -10.15 -10.97 0.82
C HIS A 282 -10.94 -10.00 1.70
N VAL A 283 -10.93 -10.28 3.00
CA VAL A 283 -11.35 -9.31 4.01
C VAL A 283 -10.10 -8.52 4.36
N TYR A 284 -9.93 -7.33 3.79
CA TYR A 284 -8.95 -6.39 4.35
C TYR A 284 -9.42 -6.09 5.78
N ASP A 285 -8.53 -6.25 6.77
CA ASP A 285 -8.85 -6.07 8.21
C ASP A 285 -9.29 -4.63 8.54
N HIS A 286 -9.10 -3.71 7.58
CA HIS A 286 -9.52 -2.31 7.62
C HIS A 286 -10.63 -1.96 6.62
N ALA A 287 -11.17 -2.95 5.89
CA ALA A 287 -12.29 -2.75 4.99
C ALA A 287 -13.54 -2.45 5.82
N VAL A 288 -13.83 -1.16 5.99
CA VAL A 288 -15.18 -0.71 6.31
C VAL A 288 -16.17 -1.41 5.39
N ASP A 289 -17.25 -1.96 5.95
CA ASP A 289 -18.30 -2.66 5.19
C ASP A 289 -18.97 -1.78 4.13
N ASN A 290 -18.72 -0.48 4.21
CA ASN A 290 -19.17 0.51 3.25
C ASN A 290 -17.97 1.37 2.81
N PRO A 291 -17.57 1.35 1.52
CA PRO A 291 -16.47 2.17 1.00
C PRO A 291 -16.84 3.66 0.86
N SER A 292 -18.10 4.01 1.13
CA SER A 292 -18.62 5.37 1.17
C SER A 292 -19.46 5.54 2.46
N PRO A 293 -18.83 5.53 3.64
CA PRO A 293 -19.57 5.72 4.89
C PRO A 293 -20.20 7.12 4.94
N ALA A 294 -21.31 7.22 5.68
CA ALA A 294 -21.90 8.53 5.93
C ALA A 294 -20.95 9.37 6.80
N LEU A 295 -20.85 10.66 6.50
CA LEU A 295 -20.07 11.60 7.29
C LEU A 295 -20.77 11.83 8.64
N ASN A 296 -20.01 11.73 9.73
CA ASN A 296 -20.43 12.16 11.05
C ASN A 296 -20.28 13.69 11.16
N THR A 297 -21.33 14.41 10.75
CA THR A 297 -21.34 15.88 10.77
C THR A 297 -21.30 16.47 12.18
N SER A 298 -21.53 15.67 13.22
CA SER A 298 -21.37 16.12 14.61
C SER A 298 -19.91 16.12 15.05
N GLU A 299 -19.11 15.16 14.57
CA GLU A 299 -17.67 15.07 14.85
C GLU A 299 -16.86 15.98 13.92
N HIS A 300 -17.32 16.12 12.68
CA HIS A 300 -16.64 16.87 11.62
C HIS A 300 -17.53 17.98 11.04
N PRO A 301 -17.99 18.94 11.87
CA PRO A 301 -18.94 19.97 11.43
C PRO A 301 -18.37 20.89 10.34
N ASP A 302 -17.04 20.99 10.26
CA ASP A 302 -16.36 21.87 9.31
C ASP A 302 -15.91 21.20 8.02
N PHE A 303 -15.94 19.86 7.95
CA PHE A 303 -15.40 19.12 6.82
C PHE A 303 -16.28 19.19 5.56
N THR A 304 -17.60 19.29 5.73
CA THR A 304 -18.51 19.35 4.56
C THR A 304 -18.30 20.64 3.79
N GLY A 305 -17.99 20.51 2.49
CA GLY A 305 -17.67 21.63 1.61
C GLY A 305 -16.31 22.26 1.88
N SER A 306 -15.44 21.60 2.65
CA SER A 306 -14.09 22.07 2.88
C SER A 306 -13.22 21.91 1.64
N ASN A 307 -12.09 22.61 1.57
CA ASN A 307 -11.16 22.47 0.45
C ASN A 307 -10.63 21.04 0.33
N ALA A 308 -10.34 20.34 1.45
CA ALA A 308 -9.88 18.96 1.41
C ALA A 308 -10.92 18.02 0.78
N GLN A 309 -12.18 18.13 1.22
CA GLN A 309 -13.27 17.32 0.67
C GLN A 309 -13.53 17.63 -0.81
N LEU A 310 -13.41 18.90 -1.23
CA LEU A 310 -13.60 19.30 -2.62
C LEU A 310 -12.42 18.90 -3.52
N ARG A 311 -11.21 18.72 -3.01
CA ARG A 311 -10.10 18.10 -3.78
C ARG A 311 -10.39 16.65 -4.11
N PHE A 312 -10.83 15.88 -3.12
CA PHE A 312 -11.30 14.50 -3.36
C PHE A 312 -12.43 14.50 -4.42
N GLY A 313 -13.42 15.38 -4.23
CA GLY A 313 -14.54 15.52 -5.15
C GLY A 313 -14.13 15.95 -6.55
N LYS A 314 -13.09 16.78 -6.70
CA LYS A 314 -12.54 17.20 -7.99
C LYS A 314 -11.98 16.03 -8.78
N ILE A 315 -11.26 15.11 -8.14
CA ILE A 315 -10.68 13.94 -8.81
C ILE A 315 -11.80 13.04 -9.34
N LEU A 316 -12.78 12.70 -8.49
CA LEU A 316 -13.94 11.93 -8.94
C LEU A 316 -14.78 12.68 -9.98
N GLY A 317 -14.87 14.00 -9.83
CA GLY A 317 -15.60 14.89 -10.72
C GLY A 317 -15.00 14.92 -12.13
N ASP A 318 -13.67 14.96 -12.23
CA ASP A 318 -12.96 14.86 -13.50
C ASP A 318 -13.19 13.50 -14.17
N VAL A 319 -13.20 12.41 -13.38
CA VAL A 319 -13.47 11.05 -13.88
C VAL A 319 -14.89 10.89 -14.38
N PHE A 320 -15.85 11.39 -13.61
CA PHE A 320 -17.25 11.20 -13.90
C PHE A 320 -17.89 12.36 -14.65
N GLY A 321 -17.14 13.39 -15.04
CA GLY A 321 -17.66 14.59 -15.70
C GLY A 321 -18.79 15.25 -14.88
N ILE A 322 -18.52 15.55 -13.61
CA ILE A 322 -19.39 16.28 -12.68
C ILE A 322 -18.57 17.28 -11.85
N ASP A 323 -19.21 18.32 -11.29
CA ASP A 323 -18.57 19.29 -10.41
C ASP A 323 -18.07 18.63 -9.13
N ALA A 324 -16.98 19.19 -8.58
CA ALA A 324 -16.33 18.70 -7.36
C ALA A 324 -17.31 18.52 -6.19
N VAL A 325 -18.30 19.41 -6.03
CA VAL A 325 -19.31 19.28 -4.98
C VAL A 325 -20.07 17.96 -5.11
N PHE A 326 -20.50 17.60 -6.32
CA PHE A 326 -21.22 16.35 -6.55
C PHE A 326 -20.29 15.14 -6.51
N GLY A 327 -19.03 15.28 -6.93
CA GLY A 327 -18.00 14.28 -6.72
C GLY A 327 -17.80 13.94 -5.23
N SER A 328 -17.76 14.94 -4.35
CA SER A 328 -17.65 14.74 -2.90
C SER A 328 -18.86 14.03 -2.27
N LEU A 329 -20.04 14.08 -2.89
CA LEU A 329 -21.21 13.35 -2.41
C LEU A 329 -21.11 11.84 -2.66
N ILE A 330 -20.21 11.40 -3.55
CA ILE A 330 -20.02 9.98 -3.87
C ILE A 330 -19.43 9.24 -2.67
N SER A 331 -18.48 9.85 -1.95
CA SER A 331 -17.97 9.37 -0.66
C SER A 331 -17.87 10.53 0.33
N PRO A 332 -18.86 10.70 1.23
CA PRO A 332 -18.94 11.85 2.13
C PRO A 332 -17.73 12.06 3.05
N THR A 333 -16.99 11.00 3.39
CA THR A 333 -15.76 11.09 4.19
C THR A 333 -14.50 11.25 3.36
N GLY A 334 -14.59 11.14 2.02
CA GLY A 334 -13.43 11.17 1.14
C GLY A 334 -12.64 12.47 1.23
N GLY A 335 -11.31 12.34 1.34
CA GLY A 335 -10.36 13.42 1.55
C GLY A 335 -10.18 13.86 2.99
N MET A 336 -10.80 13.15 3.93
CA MET A 336 -10.45 13.26 5.34
C MET A 336 -9.22 12.40 5.58
N ALA A 337 -8.11 12.99 6.00
CA ALA A 337 -6.91 12.21 6.32
C ALA A 337 -7.21 11.25 7.49
N GLY A 338 -7.31 9.96 7.20
CA GLY A 338 -7.63 8.89 8.16
C GLY A 338 -8.80 8.01 7.69
N PRO A 339 -9.05 6.86 8.36
CA PRO A 339 -10.06 5.91 7.89
C PRO A 339 -11.49 6.40 8.18
N GLY A 340 -12.23 6.74 7.13
CA GLY A 340 -13.65 7.08 7.24
C GLY A 340 -13.89 8.34 8.09
N ASN A 341 -14.50 8.18 9.27
CA ASN A 341 -14.74 9.30 10.21
C ASN A 341 -13.60 9.47 11.23
N GLU A 342 -12.52 8.71 11.15
CA GLU A 342 -11.38 8.80 12.07
C GLU A 342 -10.34 9.78 11.54
N ARG A 343 -10.64 11.09 11.59
CA ARG A 343 -9.69 12.13 11.18
C ARG A 343 -8.42 12.10 12.03
N VAL A 344 -7.26 12.10 11.38
CA VAL A 344 -5.97 12.40 12.02
C VAL A 344 -6.03 13.84 12.55
N PRO A 345 -5.92 14.04 13.88
CA PRO A 345 -5.98 15.37 14.46
C PRO A 345 -4.90 16.29 13.89
N LEU A 346 -5.17 17.60 13.87
CA LEU A 346 -4.24 18.67 13.51
C LEU A 346 -3.81 18.71 12.03
N VAL A 347 -4.33 17.83 11.17
CA VAL A 347 -4.09 17.96 9.72
C VAL A 347 -4.87 19.15 9.18
N GLU A 348 -4.16 20.20 8.76
CA GLU A 348 -4.76 21.36 8.10
C GLU A 348 -5.21 21.02 6.68
N ASP A 349 -6.36 21.53 6.27
CA ASP A 349 -6.96 21.25 4.96
C ASP A 349 -6.07 21.66 3.77
N GLY A 350 -5.13 22.59 3.96
CA GLY A 350 -4.19 23.04 2.92
C GLY A 350 -2.89 22.24 2.82
N SER A 351 -2.65 21.34 3.77
CA SER A 351 -1.37 20.67 4.00
C SER A 351 -1.05 19.57 2.96
N ALA A 352 0.20 19.12 2.91
CA ALA A 352 0.61 18.00 2.07
C ALA A 352 -0.11 16.72 2.46
N VAL A 353 -0.35 16.49 3.76
CA VAL A 353 -1.08 15.35 4.32
C VAL A 353 -2.55 15.38 3.90
N ALA A 354 -3.22 16.53 3.98
CA ALA A 354 -4.60 16.65 3.52
C ALA A 354 -4.72 16.41 2.01
N THR A 355 -3.79 16.95 1.21
CA THR A 355 -3.78 16.75 -0.23
C THR A 355 -3.47 15.30 -0.60
N HIS A 356 -2.52 14.66 0.09
CA HIS A 356 -2.25 13.24 -0.02
C HIS A 356 -3.49 12.41 0.29
N GLY A 357 -4.14 12.66 1.43
CA GLY A 357 -5.36 11.94 1.85
C GLY A 357 -6.49 12.06 0.82
N ALA A 358 -6.73 13.26 0.28
CA ALA A 358 -7.71 13.47 -0.78
C ALA A 358 -7.44 12.65 -2.06
N VAL A 359 -6.18 12.56 -2.48
CA VAL A 359 -5.80 11.82 -3.69
C VAL A 359 -5.80 10.32 -3.43
N HIS A 360 -5.28 9.92 -2.26
CA HIS A 360 -5.22 8.54 -1.79
C HIS A 360 -6.62 7.93 -1.70
N ASP A 361 -7.55 8.61 -1.02
CA ASP A 361 -8.95 8.19 -0.94
C ASP A 361 -9.62 8.13 -2.31
N ALA A 362 -9.40 9.14 -3.17
CA ALA A 362 -10.04 9.19 -4.48
C ALA A 362 -9.55 8.05 -5.39
N ALA A 363 -8.24 7.82 -5.43
CA ALA A 363 -7.64 6.77 -6.24
C ALA A 363 -8.02 5.38 -5.73
N GLY A 364 -8.01 5.18 -4.41
CA GLY A 364 -8.49 3.95 -3.77
C GLY A 364 -9.97 3.70 -4.03
N TYR A 365 -10.82 4.73 -3.94
CA TYR A 365 -12.25 4.61 -4.23
C TYR A 365 -12.50 4.23 -5.69
N LEU A 366 -11.86 4.92 -6.64
CA LEU A 366 -11.99 4.61 -8.08
C LEU A 366 -11.59 3.18 -8.40
N TYR A 367 -10.49 2.71 -7.83
CA TYR A 367 -10.00 1.36 -8.07
C TYR A 367 -10.91 0.31 -7.44
N ASN A 368 -11.20 0.43 -6.15
CA ASN A 368 -11.94 -0.59 -5.41
C ASN A 368 -13.44 -0.60 -5.74
N CYS A 369 -14.03 0.56 -6.02
CA CYS A 369 -15.46 0.68 -6.27
C CYS A 369 -15.80 0.69 -7.76
N HIS A 370 -14.86 1.02 -8.65
CA HIS A 370 -15.16 1.13 -10.08
C HIS A 370 -14.19 0.36 -10.99
N GLY A 371 -13.11 -0.23 -10.46
CA GLY A 371 -12.08 -0.87 -11.27
C GLY A 371 -11.32 0.13 -12.15
N ILE A 372 -11.27 1.41 -11.76
CA ILE A 372 -10.68 2.51 -12.54
C ILE A 372 -9.44 3.06 -11.82
N GLY A 373 -8.39 3.35 -12.57
CA GLY A 373 -7.23 4.08 -12.06
C GLY A 373 -6.22 3.19 -11.32
N PRO A 374 -5.24 3.81 -10.65
CA PRO A 374 -4.07 3.10 -10.11
C PRO A 374 -4.27 2.47 -8.72
N GLY A 375 -5.35 2.82 -8.01
CA GLY A 375 -5.55 2.45 -6.61
C GLY A 375 -4.79 3.35 -5.62
N TYR A 376 -4.68 2.89 -4.38
CA TYR A 376 -4.11 3.69 -3.29
C TYR A 376 -2.62 4.05 -3.50
N ASP A 377 -1.85 3.21 -4.20
CA ASP A 377 -0.51 3.56 -4.67
C ASP A 377 -0.54 4.28 -6.02
N TYR A 378 -1.18 5.45 -6.04
CA TYR A 378 -1.44 6.20 -7.27
C TYR A 378 -0.18 6.75 -7.98
N LEU A 379 0.97 6.79 -7.33
CA LEU A 379 2.26 7.10 -7.98
C LEU A 379 3.06 5.83 -8.33
N GLY A 380 2.63 4.65 -7.88
CA GLY A 380 3.33 3.39 -8.10
C GLY A 380 4.71 3.38 -7.43
N ARG A 381 4.81 3.92 -6.20
CA ARG A 381 6.07 4.07 -5.45
C ARG A 381 6.31 2.94 -4.46
N GLU A 382 5.33 2.09 -4.24
CA GLU A 382 5.43 0.92 -3.37
C GLU A 382 5.38 -0.33 -4.23
N PRO A 383 6.53 -0.75 -4.79
CA PRO A 383 6.55 -1.91 -5.65
C PRO A 383 5.95 -3.10 -4.89
N GLY A 384 4.83 -3.61 -5.41
CA GLY A 384 4.27 -4.90 -5.01
C GLY A 384 3.25 -4.77 -3.90
N ALA A 385 3.04 -3.55 -3.44
CA ALA A 385 1.87 -3.22 -2.65
C ALA A 385 0.62 -3.56 -3.45
N ASP A 386 -0.31 -4.22 -2.77
CA ASP A 386 -1.65 -4.40 -3.26
C ASP A 386 -2.35 -3.04 -3.27
N THR A 387 -2.56 -2.46 -4.46
CA THR A 387 -3.09 -1.10 -4.60
C THR A 387 -4.57 -0.99 -4.21
N SER A 388 -5.26 -2.11 -3.95
CA SER A 388 -6.58 -2.11 -3.33
C SER A 388 -6.54 -1.85 -1.82
N ASN A 389 -5.38 -2.02 -1.18
CA ASN A 389 -5.20 -1.87 0.25
C ASN A 389 -5.05 -0.38 0.63
N PRO A 390 -5.83 0.16 1.57
CA PRO A 390 -5.67 1.55 2.03
C PRO A 390 -4.30 1.85 2.67
N LEU A 391 -3.52 0.83 3.04
CA LEU A 391 -2.16 1.01 3.51
C LEU A 391 -1.13 1.11 2.38
N ALA A 392 -1.51 0.85 1.13
CA ALA A 392 -0.66 1.09 -0.01
C ALA A 392 -0.56 2.59 -0.32
N GLY A 393 0.55 3.01 -0.90
CA GLY A 393 0.81 4.37 -1.32
C GLY A 393 1.10 5.37 -0.20
N GLN A 394 1.33 4.95 1.04
CA GLN A 394 1.69 5.85 2.14
C GLN A 394 3.01 6.60 1.88
N THR A 395 3.95 5.96 1.18
CA THR A 395 5.20 6.60 0.71
C THR A 395 4.97 7.69 -0.35
N ASN A 396 3.76 7.79 -0.92
CA ASN A 396 3.39 8.93 -1.78
C ASN A 396 3.36 10.24 -0.99
N MET A 397 3.29 10.19 0.34
CA MET A 397 3.42 11.36 1.21
C MET A 397 4.73 12.12 0.97
N ASP A 398 5.85 11.40 0.83
CA ASP A 398 7.17 12.01 0.59
C ASP A 398 7.18 12.87 -0.67
N TRP A 399 6.45 12.45 -1.70
CA TRP A 399 6.28 13.24 -2.91
C TRP A 399 5.57 14.56 -2.62
N TRP A 400 4.44 14.53 -1.92
CA TRP A 400 3.69 15.74 -1.61
C TRP A 400 4.50 16.72 -0.78
N ILE A 401 5.24 16.24 0.23
CA ILE A 401 6.14 17.07 1.02
C ILE A 401 7.18 17.75 0.12
N GLN A 402 7.82 16.99 -0.77
CA GLN A 402 8.80 17.56 -1.71
C GLN A 402 8.17 18.60 -2.65
N GLU A 403 6.94 18.40 -3.10
CA GLU A 403 6.25 19.32 -4.00
C GLU A 403 5.75 20.58 -3.33
N TYR A 404 5.36 20.50 -2.06
CA TYR A 404 5.06 21.66 -1.25
C TYR A 404 6.32 22.47 -0.93
N ASP A 405 7.41 21.79 -0.55
CA ASP A 405 8.71 22.42 -0.26
C ASP A 405 9.26 23.16 -1.50
N LYS A 406 9.16 22.57 -2.69
CA LYS A 406 9.51 23.22 -3.97
C LYS A 406 8.76 24.53 -4.23
N ARG A 407 7.61 24.74 -3.58
CA ARG A 407 6.74 25.91 -3.75
C ARG A 407 6.83 26.89 -2.59
N ASP A 408 7.72 26.66 -1.61
CA ASP A 408 7.82 27.44 -0.38
C ASP A 408 6.47 27.49 0.37
N LEU A 409 5.69 26.40 0.27
CA LEU A 409 4.47 26.21 1.03
C LEU A 409 4.80 25.51 2.33
N ASP A 410 4.11 25.91 3.41
CA ASP A 410 4.34 25.33 4.73
C ASP A 410 4.04 23.83 4.69
N VAL A 411 5.10 23.04 4.86
CA VAL A 411 5.01 21.62 5.21
C VAL A 411 4.96 21.59 6.72
N ASP A 412 3.74 21.53 7.24
CA ASP A 412 3.44 21.73 8.65
C ASP A 412 4.38 20.86 9.53
N LEU A 413 4.71 21.37 10.71
CA LEU A 413 5.71 20.77 11.59
C LEU A 413 5.36 19.32 11.96
N ILE A 414 4.06 19.01 11.97
CA ILE A 414 3.50 17.66 12.15
C ILE A 414 3.81 16.77 10.95
N GLU A 415 3.85 17.29 9.72
CA GLU A 415 4.18 16.53 8.51
C GLU A 415 5.66 16.14 8.48
N ARG A 416 6.54 17.09 8.81
CA ARG A 416 7.97 16.80 9.01
C ARG A 416 8.18 15.75 10.09
N PHE A 417 7.32 15.75 11.10
CA PHE A 417 7.35 14.78 12.20
C PHE A 417 6.81 13.39 11.80
N LEU A 418 5.67 13.31 11.10
CA LEU A 418 5.07 12.06 10.62
C LEU A 418 5.98 11.33 9.62
N ASN A 419 6.64 12.07 8.72
CA ASN A 419 7.63 11.51 7.79
C ASN A 419 8.96 11.14 8.45
N SER A 420 9.25 11.63 9.65
CA SER A 420 10.51 11.32 10.34
C SER A 420 10.52 9.94 11.00
N LYS A 421 9.50 9.08 10.84
CA LYS A 421 9.48 7.75 11.47
C LYS A 421 10.64 6.82 11.03
N ALA A 422 11.30 7.08 9.89
CA ALA A 422 12.56 6.44 9.52
C ALA A 422 13.83 7.11 10.12
N HIS A 423 13.73 8.34 10.63
CA HIS A 423 14.87 9.19 11.02
C HIS A 423 14.67 9.99 12.34
N ILE A 424 13.89 9.46 13.29
CA ILE A 424 13.41 10.12 14.52
C ILE A 424 14.53 10.84 15.31
N GLY A 425 15.76 10.33 15.29
CA GLY A 425 16.86 10.92 16.06
C GLY A 425 17.40 12.27 15.53
N ALA A 426 17.52 12.43 14.22
CA ALA A 426 18.32 13.54 13.65
C ALA A 426 17.48 14.79 13.32
N ALA A 427 16.28 14.60 12.76
CA ALA A 427 15.40 15.71 12.40
C ALA A 427 14.79 16.37 13.66
N PHE A 428 14.39 15.56 14.65
CA PHE A 428 13.88 16.06 15.92
C PHE A 428 14.96 16.88 16.67
N ALA A 429 16.19 16.36 16.77
CA ALA A 429 17.29 17.08 17.42
C ALA A 429 17.65 18.42 16.75
N LYS A 430 17.52 18.50 15.41
CA LYS A 430 17.85 19.72 14.65
C LYS A 430 16.86 20.87 14.88
N HIS A 431 15.59 20.56 15.15
CA HIS A 431 14.52 21.56 15.25
C HIS A 431 13.93 21.69 16.66
N TYR A 432 14.28 20.82 17.61
CA TYR A 432 13.78 20.84 18.98
C TYR A 432 13.99 22.18 19.69
N ASP A 433 15.12 22.85 19.47
CA ASP A 433 15.42 24.12 20.11
C ASP A 433 14.61 25.31 19.57
N GLN A 434 14.00 25.15 18.39
CA GLN A 434 13.15 26.18 17.76
C GLN A 434 11.69 26.12 18.24
N LEU A 435 11.31 25.05 18.95
CA LEU A 435 9.94 24.86 19.42
C LEU A 435 9.68 25.60 20.73
N THR A 436 8.52 26.23 20.83
CA THR A 436 8.02 26.77 22.10
C THR A 436 7.73 25.63 23.09
N LEU A 437 7.71 25.96 24.38
CA LEU A 437 7.45 24.98 25.44
C LEU A 437 6.09 24.29 25.28
N ASP A 438 5.09 24.98 24.75
CA ASP A 438 3.74 24.43 24.58
C ASP A 438 3.64 23.54 23.34
N GLN A 439 4.30 23.89 22.24
CA GLN A 439 4.47 22.98 21.08
C GLN A 439 5.24 21.71 21.47
N LYS A 440 6.29 21.84 22.31
CA LYS A 440 7.02 20.67 22.85
C LYS A 440 6.10 19.76 23.66
N LYS A 441 5.25 20.33 24.52
CA LYS A 441 4.29 19.58 25.34
C LYS A 441 3.19 18.94 24.50
N GLU A 442 2.73 19.60 23.45
CA GLU A 442 1.72 19.11 22.52
C GLU A 442 2.26 17.95 21.67
N ILE A 443 3.45 18.11 21.09
CA ILE A 443 4.16 17.03 20.38
C ILE A 443 4.45 15.85 21.33
N LEU A 444 4.87 16.12 22.56
CA LEU A 444 5.04 15.10 23.60
C LEU A 444 3.71 14.44 23.97
N GLY A 445 2.60 15.18 23.98
CA GLY A 445 1.25 14.66 24.19
C GLY A 445 0.82 13.71 23.07
N THR A 446 1.08 14.07 21.81
CA THR A 446 0.83 13.24 20.62
C THR A 446 1.75 12.02 20.57
N LEU A 447 3.02 12.17 20.94
CA LEU A 447 3.99 11.07 21.10
C LEU A 447 3.62 10.11 22.26
N CYS A 448 2.98 10.62 23.30
CA CYS A 448 2.65 9.86 24.50
C CYS A 448 1.50 8.86 24.30
N GLY A 449 0.80 8.87 23.17
CA GLY A 449 -0.12 7.81 22.79
C GLY A 449 0.57 6.47 22.45
N THR A 450 1.86 6.47 22.11
CA THR A 450 2.54 5.23 21.65
C THR A 450 4.02 5.06 22.05
N MET A 451 4.76 6.12 22.42
CA MET A 451 6.23 6.04 22.60
C MET A 451 6.77 6.46 23.99
N SER A 452 5.92 6.70 24.98
CA SER A 452 6.34 7.32 26.26
C SER A 452 7.23 6.43 27.15
N LEU A 453 7.08 5.10 27.11
CA LEU A 453 7.80 4.22 28.06
C LEU A 453 9.18 3.78 27.55
N THR A 454 9.30 3.48 26.26
CA THR A 454 10.54 2.97 25.64
C THR A 454 11.68 3.98 25.70
N LEU A 455 11.40 5.27 25.45
CA LEU A 455 12.40 6.34 25.53
C LEU A 455 12.76 6.71 26.98
N LYS A 456 11.83 6.60 27.93
CA LYS A 456 12.11 6.83 29.37
C LYS A 456 12.94 5.72 30.02
N LEU A 457 13.01 4.54 29.40
CA LEU A 457 13.74 3.37 29.91
C LEU A 457 14.98 2.99 29.08
N ALA A 458 15.27 3.77 28.02
CA ALA A 458 16.49 3.62 27.23
C ALA A 458 17.72 4.00 28.09
N GLY A 459 18.69 3.09 28.20
CA GLY A 459 19.90 3.27 29.01
C GLY A 459 19.77 2.92 30.50
N ILE A 460 18.61 2.47 30.97
CA ILE A 460 18.38 2.05 32.37
C ILE A 460 18.52 0.52 32.47
N SER A 461 19.30 0.04 33.45
CA SER A 461 19.47 -1.41 33.71
C SER A 461 18.14 -2.09 34.03
N ASN A 462 17.96 -3.37 33.68
CA ASN A 462 16.69 -4.08 33.88
C ASN A 462 16.20 -4.07 35.34
N THR A 463 17.10 -4.02 36.32
CA THR A 463 16.76 -3.97 37.75
C THR A 463 16.22 -2.59 38.16
N ASP A 464 16.69 -1.52 37.52
CA ASP A 464 16.27 -0.13 37.82
C ASP A 464 14.96 0.25 37.11
N ARG A 465 14.60 -0.45 36.03
CA ARG A 465 13.32 -0.26 35.30
C ARG A 465 12.11 -0.54 36.21
N VAL A 466 12.18 -1.58 37.05
CA VAL A 466 11.10 -1.95 37.97
C VAL A 466 10.93 -0.90 39.07
N ALA A 467 12.02 -0.33 39.59
CA ALA A 467 11.97 0.75 40.57
C ALA A 467 11.37 2.03 39.97
N LYS A 468 11.71 2.36 38.72
CA LYS A 468 11.21 3.56 38.03
C LYS A 468 9.73 3.46 37.64
N VAL A 469 9.28 2.28 37.22
CA VAL A 469 7.85 2.01 37.00
C VAL A 469 7.06 2.15 38.31
N ARG A 470 7.61 1.64 39.42
CA ARG A 470 6.98 1.77 40.76
C ARG A 470 6.94 3.22 41.26
N GLU A 471 7.97 4.02 40.98
CA GLU A 471 8.01 5.46 41.25
C GLU A 471 6.93 6.21 40.45
N LEU A 472 6.77 5.90 39.16
CA LEU A 472 5.76 6.51 38.27
C LEU A 472 4.33 6.13 38.66
N MET A 473 4.08 4.91 39.12
CA MET A 473 2.76 4.50 39.61
C MET A 473 2.37 5.21 40.93
N ASN A 474 3.36 5.60 41.74
CA ASN A 474 3.16 6.27 43.02
C ASN A 474 3.09 7.81 42.91
N ALA A 475 3.47 8.39 41.76
CA ALA A 475 3.35 9.82 41.49
C ALA A 475 1.91 10.15 41.04
N SER A 476 1.14 10.75 41.94
CA SER A 476 -0.32 10.88 41.91
C SER A 476 -0.89 11.83 40.82
N ASN A 477 -1.10 11.35 39.60
CA ASN A 477 -2.20 11.83 38.74
C ASN A 477 -2.89 10.67 38.00
N SER A 478 -4.20 10.79 37.80
CA SER A 478 -5.06 9.72 37.26
C SER A 478 -4.92 9.52 35.75
N THR A 479 -4.27 10.44 35.03
CA THR A 479 -4.11 10.35 33.58
C THR A 479 -2.93 9.46 33.22
N ASP A 480 -1.81 9.61 33.93
CA ASP A 480 -0.63 8.75 33.75
C ASP A 480 -0.93 7.30 34.15
N GLN A 481 -1.71 7.10 35.21
CA GLN A 481 -2.17 5.76 35.61
C GLN A 481 -3.11 5.13 34.58
N ARG A 482 -3.97 5.93 33.90
CA ARG A 482 -4.90 5.44 32.87
C ARG A 482 -4.18 5.08 31.58
N ILE A 483 -3.20 5.89 31.17
CA ILE A 483 -2.34 5.63 30.01
C ILE A 483 -1.48 4.38 30.24
N LEU A 484 -0.92 4.22 31.44
CA LEU A 484 -0.17 3.01 31.81
C LEU A 484 -1.05 1.75 31.82
N ALA A 485 -2.27 1.84 32.35
CA ALA A 485 -3.23 0.74 32.33
C ALA A 485 -3.59 0.34 30.89
N ASP A 486 -4.00 1.29 30.04
CA ASP A 486 -4.35 1.00 28.63
C ASP A 486 -3.16 0.44 27.84
N HIS A 487 -1.93 0.87 28.12
CA HIS A 487 -0.73 0.32 27.49
C HIS A 487 -0.41 -1.11 27.96
N TYR A 488 -0.63 -1.42 29.23
CA TYR A 488 -0.45 -2.77 29.80
C TYR A 488 -1.53 -3.76 29.36
N TYR A 489 -2.77 -3.30 29.15
CA TYR A 489 -3.91 -4.18 28.80
C TYR A 489 -3.98 -4.55 27.32
N ASN A 490 -3.29 -3.82 26.43
CA ASN A 490 -3.42 -3.96 24.98
C ASN A 490 -2.17 -4.51 24.26
N ASN A 491 -1.07 -4.80 24.97
CA ASN A 491 0.16 -5.36 24.39
C ASN A 491 0.50 -6.75 24.96
N ASP A 492 0.36 -7.80 24.15
CA ASP A 492 0.61 -9.21 24.50
C ASP A 492 2.09 -9.53 24.80
N THR A 493 3.01 -8.62 24.45
CA THR A 493 4.47 -8.85 24.57
C THR A 493 5.00 -8.78 26.01
N PHE A 494 4.28 -8.19 26.96
CA PHE A 494 4.75 -8.06 28.36
C PHE A 494 4.34 -9.20 29.29
N GLY A 495 3.34 -10.01 28.92
CA GLY A 495 2.89 -11.16 29.72
C GLY A 495 3.95 -12.25 29.92
N SER A 496 5.02 -12.24 29.12
CA SER A 496 6.14 -13.19 29.20
C SER A 496 7.21 -12.81 30.22
N VAL A 497 7.17 -11.60 30.80
CA VAL A 497 8.26 -11.05 31.64
C VAL A 497 7.94 -11.06 33.14
N LEU A 498 6.67 -11.22 33.54
CA LEU A 498 6.26 -11.28 34.95
C LEU A 498 5.39 -12.51 35.21
N ALA A 499 5.69 -13.24 36.29
CA ALA A 499 4.87 -14.38 36.69
C ALA A 499 3.48 -13.89 37.11
N ALA A 500 2.43 -14.66 36.79
CA ALA A 500 1.03 -14.31 37.11
C ALA A 500 0.79 -14.00 38.61
N SER A 501 1.62 -14.55 39.50
CA SER A 501 1.61 -14.26 40.94
C SER A 501 2.02 -12.83 41.29
N ASP A 502 2.90 -12.21 40.50
CA ASP A 502 3.37 -10.85 40.74
C ASP A 502 2.30 -9.83 40.32
N LEU A 503 1.57 -10.13 39.24
CA LEU A 503 0.41 -9.36 38.79
C LEU A 503 -0.75 -9.40 39.80
N ASP A 504 -1.04 -10.56 40.41
CA ASP A 504 -2.08 -10.68 41.45
C ASP A 504 -1.74 -9.83 42.69
N HIS A 505 -0.47 -9.79 43.10
CA HIS A 505 -0.05 -9.02 44.27
C HIS A 505 -0.10 -7.50 44.05
N ILE A 506 0.13 -7.05 42.81
CA ILE A 506 0.13 -5.63 42.42
C ILE A 506 -1.29 -5.08 42.27
N MET A 507 -2.23 -5.87 41.74
CA MET A 507 -3.55 -5.38 41.33
C MET A 507 -4.62 -5.46 42.43
N ARG A 508 -4.49 -6.43 43.36
CA ARG A 508 -5.51 -6.75 44.38
C ARG A 508 -5.86 -5.61 45.36
N PRO A 509 -4.96 -4.68 45.74
CA PRO A 509 -5.33 -3.58 46.63
C PRO A 509 -6.06 -2.42 45.94
N HIS A 510 -6.11 -2.38 44.60
CA HIS A 510 -6.42 -1.16 43.85
C HIS A 510 -7.58 -1.27 42.84
N ALA A 511 -8.14 -2.46 42.61
CA ALA A 511 -9.30 -2.66 41.75
C ALA A 511 -10.60 -2.76 42.56
N THR A 512 -11.65 -2.06 42.14
CA THR A 512 -12.99 -2.33 42.67
C THR A 512 -13.48 -3.68 42.15
N LYS A 513 -14.24 -4.41 42.98
CA LYS A 513 -14.78 -5.74 42.65
C LYS A 513 -15.45 -5.81 41.27
N ALA A 514 -16.10 -4.72 40.83
CA ALA A 514 -16.74 -4.63 39.51
C ALA A 514 -15.75 -4.68 38.33
N VAL A 515 -14.56 -4.08 38.47
CA VAL A 515 -13.50 -4.14 37.44
C VAL A 515 -12.90 -5.54 37.37
N TYR A 516 -12.77 -6.20 38.53
CA TYR A 516 -12.28 -7.57 38.62
C TYR A 516 -13.28 -8.60 38.06
N ASP A 517 -14.58 -8.42 38.33
CA ASP A 517 -15.64 -9.28 37.80
C ASP A 517 -15.78 -9.11 36.27
N ALA A 518 -15.65 -7.88 35.74
CA ALA A 518 -15.64 -7.61 34.31
C ALA A 518 -14.42 -8.24 33.60
N TYR A 519 -13.27 -8.30 34.28
CA TYR A 519 -12.07 -8.98 33.80
C TYR A 519 -12.28 -10.51 33.65
N ILE A 520 -12.82 -11.17 34.67
CA ILE A 520 -13.11 -12.61 34.64
C ILE A 520 -14.15 -12.93 33.54
N GLU A 521 -15.20 -12.13 33.41
CA GLU A 521 -16.26 -12.33 32.42
C GLU A 521 -15.77 -12.14 30.97
N ARG A 522 -14.79 -11.27 30.75
CA ARG A 522 -14.19 -11.03 29.42
C ARG A 522 -13.16 -12.09 29.06
N MET A 523 -12.46 -12.65 30.05
CA MET A 523 -11.53 -13.76 29.86
C MET A 523 -12.27 -15.07 29.53
N MET A 524 -13.37 -15.35 30.23
CA MET A 524 -14.18 -16.56 29.99
C MET A 524 -14.85 -16.54 28.61
N ARG A 525 -15.35 -15.37 28.15
CA ARG A 525 -15.91 -15.21 26.79
C ARG A 525 -14.89 -15.44 25.67
N ARG A 526 -13.60 -15.25 25.96
CA ARG A 526 -12.51 -15.46 24.99
C ARG A 526 -12.08 -16.93 24.90
N TYR A 527 -12.29 -17.70 25.96
CA TYR A 527 -12.01 -19.14 26.00
C TYR A 527 -13.12 -19.99 25.38
N ASP A 528 -14.37 -19.50 25.33
CA ASP A 528 -15.50 -20.19 24.66
C ASP A 528 -15.51 -20.03 23.12
N HIS A 529 -14.48 -19.42 22.52
CA HIS A 529 -14.32 -19.25 21.06
C HIS A 529 -13.05 -19.91 20.48
N TYR A 530 -12.35 -20.70 21.30
CA TYR A 530 -11.33 -21.66 20.89
C TYR A 530 -11.77 -23.06 21.32
#